data_AF-A0AA39J561-F1
#
_entry.id   AF-A0AA39J561-F1
#
_cell.length_a   1.000
_cell.length_b   1.000
_cell.length_c   1.000
_cell.angle_alpha   90.00
_cell.angle_beta   90.00
_cell.angle_gamma   90.00
#
_symmetry.space_group_name_H-M   'P 1'
#
loop_
_entity.id
_entity.type
_entity.pdbx_description
1 polymer ?
#
loop_
_entity_poly.entity_id
_entity_poly.type
_entity_poly.pdbx_seq_one_letter_code
_entity_poly.pdbx_strand_id
1 'polypeptide(L)'
;MRIDAHTLPLDPNQYLTLQPPRIRLRSVFISASDQAEKYQAFQRFTRNHLRLPNPFALVPSQVRLDPPLPEPLPSTSRSKPYGPPNQRAKQKHSSPASEMGFLSVIVHSHLPPAVPVWQAAVEVTSSDRSRCYPEVRVPEVNGYIFPWPDIFVGVQDERKGLELIKAWLCLCPLLLARVSCSSYSAQPMAHQSWRIILNLDHLMKTASSGGASSSRGTPTKAARRREQAVDFLQGCAGELRIDANFNVGLAVWRGVELEKLTDDHRREIAWELAELNFRFELLALDALSWQLMVATTTCSYTVYPTVSTTAFVAVDVGSANHGLGHPTWWQRAPYIFPLKNAMRSWRACPHLIQQMKTSYTEAEFAEMEKCVAIFYTESFFLLLWSCTSHSASPVPLSANIICARDM
;
A
#
# COMPACT_ATOMS: atom_id res chain seq x y z
N MET A 1 5.00 10.15 47.82
CA MET A 1 5.73 11.12 46.99
C MET A 1 4.73 12.19 46.60
N ARG A 2 4.92 13.43 47.08
CA ARG A 2 3.91 14.51 47.10
C ARG A 2 4.00 15.32 45.80
N ILE A 3 2.91 15.39 45.02
CA ILE A 3 2.82 16.05 43.70
C ILE A 3 2.34 17.51 43.89
N ASP A 4 3.03 18.27 44.74
CA ASP A 4 2.67 19.69 45.00
C ASP A 4 3.86 20.64 44.79
N ALA A 5 5.00 20.14 44.29
CA ALA A 5 6.11 21.00 43.93
C ALA A 5 5.84 21.61 42.55
N HIS A 6 5.35 22.85 42.53
CA HIS A 6 5.37 23.70 41.34
C HIS A 6 6.82 23.94 40.91
N THR A 7 7.40 23.01 40.17
CA THR A 7 8.62 23.29 39.40
C THR A 7 8.26 24.28 38.32
N LEU A 8 8.78 25.50 38.44
CA LEU A 8 8.75 26.47 37.36
C LEU A 8 9.35 25.79 36.12
N PRO A 9 8.64 25.78 34.98
CA PRO A 9 9.19 25.18 33.76
C PRO A 9 10.50 25.90 33.43
N LEU A 10 11.58 25.12 33.31
CA LEU A 10 12.87 25.64 32.90
C LEU A 10 12.72 26.26 31.50
N ASP A 11 13.43 27.36 31.25
CA ASP A 11 13.46 27.97 29.93
C ASP A 11 14.07 26.96 28.94
N PRO A 12 13.37 26.60 27.84
CA PRO A 12 13.86 25.66 26.83
C PRO A 12 15.29 25.94 26.34
N ASN A 13 15.71 27.20 26.32
CA ASN A 13 17.05 27.60 25.90
C ASN A 13 18.16 27.17 26.87
N GLN A 14 17.82 26.82 28.11
CA GLN A 14 18.79 26.37 29.12
C GLN A 14 19.20 24.90 28.95
N TYR A 15 18.43 24.10 28.21
CA TYR A 15 18.67 22.65 28.06
C TYR A 15 18.49 22.11 26.65
N LEU A 16 17.89 22.88 25.74
CA LEU A 16 17.85 22.57 24.32
C LEU A 16 18.83 23.47 23.57
N THR A 17 19.87 22.86 23.01
CA THR A 17 20.72 23.52 22.01
C THR A 17 19.91 23.68 20.73
N LEU A 18 19.11 24.74 20.66
CA LEU A 18 18.32 25.07 19.47
C LEU A 18 19.27 25.61 18.39
N GLN A 19 19.84 24.71 17.59
CA GLN A 19 20.43 25.16 16.32
C GLN A 19 19.33 25.83 15.49
N PRO A 20 19.62 26.95 14.80
CA PRO A 20 18.64 27.59 13.95
C PRO A 20 18.09 26.54 12.97
N PRO A 21 16.76 26.41 12.85
CA PRO A 21 16.17 25.36 12.04
C PRO A 21 16.75 25.48 10.62
N ARG A 22 17.35 24.40 10.12
CA ARG A 22 17.87 24.33 8.74
C ARG A 22 16.77 24.62 7.71
N ILE A 23 15.52 24.39 8.11
CA ILE A 23 14.33 24.75 7.36
C ILE A 23 13.92 26.18 7.73
N ARG A 24 14.28 27.14 6.87
CA ARG A 24 13.69 28.48 6.92
C ARG A 24 12.27 28.42 6.37
N LEU A 25 11.31 28.08 7.23
CA LEU A 25 9.90 28.27 6.92
C LEU A 25 9.67 29.79 6.82
N ARG A 26 9.23 30.29 5.67
CA ARG A 26 8.80 31.70 5.57
C ARG A 26 7.71 31.92 6.62
N SER A 27 7.73 33.05 7.33
CA SER A 27 6.62 33.44 8.20
C SER A 27 5.33 33.44 7.37
N VAL A 28 4.47 32.43 7.62
CA VAL A 28 3.26 32.21 6.82
C VAL A 28 2.14 32.99 7.50
N PHE A 29 1.87 34.17 6.94
CA PHE A 29 0.59 34.87 7.04
C PHE A 29 0.21 35.43 8.43
N ILE A 30 0.22 36.76 8.56
CA ILE A 30 -0.35 37.49 9.71
C ILE A 30 -1.78 37.90 9.33
N SER A 31 -2.76 37.05 9.64
CA SER A 31 -4.18 37.40 9.55
C SER A 31 -4.98 36.79 10.71
N ALA A 32 -6.18 37.33 10.93
CA ALA A 32 -7.11 36.89 11.98
C ALA A 32 -7.38 35.38 11.91
N SER A 33 -7.71 34.76 13.05
CA SER A 33 -7.87 33.30 13.20
C SER A 33 -9.09 32.70 12.49
N ASP A 34 -10.01 33.53 12.02
CA ASP A 34 -11.31 33.17 11.46
C ASP A 34 -11.38 33.23 9.92
N GLN A 35 -10.32 33.66 9.24
CA GLN A 35 -10.36 33.81 7.78
C GLN A 35 -10.20 32.48 7.03
N ALA A 36 -11.17 32.15 6.17
CA ALA A 36 -11.17 30.93 5.35
C ALA A 36 -9.93 30.85 4.43
N GLU A 37 -9.46 31.99 3.91
CA GLU A 37 -8.28 32.10 3.05
C GLU A 37 -7.00 31.65 3.78
N LYS A 38 -6.91 31.87 5.09
CA LYS A 38 -5.79 31.42 5.93
C LYS A 38 -5.72 29.91 6.00
N TYR A 39 -6.85 29.25 6.23
CA TYR A 39 -6.93 27.78 6.23
C TYR A 39 -6.64 27.22 4.85
N GLN A 40 -7.10 27.87 3.77
CA GLN A 40 -6.73 27.48 2.40
C GLN A 40 -5.22 27.66 2.14
N ALA A 41 -4.60 28.74 2.64
CA ALA A 41 -3.18 28.98 2.51
C ALA A 41 -2.35 27.95 3.30
N PHE A 42 -2.74 27.61 4.53
CA PHE A 42 -2.12 26.53 5.31
C PHE A 42 -2.28 25.17 4.62
N GLN A 43 -3.46 24.87 4.09
CA GLN A 43 -3.69 23.66 3.32
C GLN A 43 -2.80 23.63 2.07
N ARG A 44 -2.71 24.72 1.29
CA ARG A 44 -1.81 24.80 0.13
C ARG A 44 -0.34 24.68 0.52
N PHE A 45 0.09 25.36 1.58
CA PHE A 45 1.46 25.30 2.08
C PHE A 45 1.82 23.88 2.51
N THR A 46 1.00 23.28 3.37
CA THR A 46 1.16 21.89 3.84
C THR A 46 1.17 20.93 2.66
N ARG A 47 0.22 21.08 1.72
CA ARG A 47 0.16 20.28 0.49
C ARG A 47 1.31 20.51 -0.48
N ASN A 48 1.99 21.65 -0.46
CA ASN A 48 3.11 21.94 -1.36
C ASN A 48 4.45 21.53 -0.75
N HIS A 49 4.61 21.66 0.56
CA HIS A 49 5.84 21.35 1.28
C HIS A 49 5.91 19.92 1.81
N LEU A 50 4.76 19.26 2.01
CA LEU A 50 4.66 17.84 2.35
C LEU A 50 4.16 17.02 1.15
N ARG A 51 4.43 17.47 -0.09
CA ARG A 51 4.13 16.64 -1.27
C ARG A 51 4.92 15.36 -1.14
N LEU A 52 4.22 14.28 -0.86
CA LEU A 52 4.76 12.97 -1.15
C LEU A 52 4.98 12.87 -2.66
N PRO A 53 6.12 12.33 -3.11
CA PRO A 53 6.23 11.92 -4.50
C PRO A 53 5.06 10.97 -4.79
N ASN A 54 4.31 11.21 -5.87
CA ASN A 54 3.34 10.23 -6.32
C ASN A 54 4.12 9.15 -7.08
N PRO A 55 4.27 7.93 -6.52
CA PRO A 55 5.05 6.88 -7.16
C PRO A 55 4.43 6.39 -8.47
N PHE A 56 3.17 6.73 -8.72
CA PHE A 56 2.44 6.40 -9.95
C PHE A 56 2.39 7.56 -10.95
N ALA A 57 3.07 8.68 -10.67
CA ALA A 57 3.08 9.81 -11.60
C ALA A 57 3.90 9.47 -12.85
N LEU A 58 3.20 9.37 -13.99
CA LEU A 58 3.78 9.33 -15.32
C LEU A 58 4.39 10.70 -15.68
N VAL A 59 5.51 11.09 -15.08
CA VAL A 59 6.22 12.31 -15.51
C VAL A 59 7.15 11.94 -16.67
N PRO A 60 7.02 12.54 -17.87
CA PRO A 60 7.87 12.22 -19.04
C PRO A 60 9.34 12.66 -18.92
N SER A 61 9.78 13.18 -17.78
CA SER A 61 11.04 13.92 -17.70
C SER A 61 11.68 13.83 -16.33
N GLN A 62 12.16 12.63 -16.02
CA GLN A 62 13.51 12.44 -15.48
C GLN A 62 13.84 10.97 -15.63
N VAL A 63 14.54 10.64 -16.73
CA VAL A 63 15.42 9.47 -16.74
C VAL A 63 16.50 9.76 -15.69
N ARG A 64 16.17 9.58 -14.41
CA ARG A 64 17.21 9.22 -13.46
C ARG A 64 17.65 7.82 -13.88
N LEU A 65 18.96 7.59 -13.78
CA LEU A 65 19.62 6.31 -13.97
C LEU A 65 19.15 5.36 -12.86
N ASP A 66 17.85 5.07 -12.83
CA ASP A 66 17.28 4.13 -11.91
C ASP A 66 17.70 2.73 -12.39
N PRO A 67 18.07 1.86 -11.45
CA PRO A 67 18.39 0.48 -11.77
C PRO A 67 17.19 -0.23 -12.41
N PRO A 68 17.41 -1.13 -13.39
CA PRO A 68 16.34 -1.84 -14.08
C PRO A 68 15.46 -2.62 -13.07
N LEU A 69 14.14 -2.49 -13.22
CA LEU A 69 13.17 -3.25 -12.43
C LEU A 69 13.39 -4.77 -12.60
N PRO A 70 13.10 -5.59 -11.58
CA PRO A 70 13.14 -7.05 -11.72
C PRO A 70 12.14 -7.52 -12.79
N GLU A 71 12.62 -7.86 -13.98
CA GLU A 71 11.76 -8.37 -15.06
C GLU A 71 11.15 -9.74 -14.74
N PRO A 72 9.83 -9.93 -14.93
CA PRO A 72 9.23 -11.24 -14.92
C PRO A 72 9.61 -12.02 -16.19
N LEU A 73 10.65 -12.87 -16.11
CA LEU A 73 11.07 -13.71 -17.23
C LEU A 73 9.97 -14.68 -17.71
N PRO A 74 9.80 -14.88 -19.03
CA PRO A 74 8.84 -15.83 -19.58
C PRO A 74 9.17 -17.25 -19.10
N SER A 75 8.21 -17.88 -18.42
CA SER A 75 8.38 -19.22 -17.87
C SER A 75 8.11 -20.26 -18.94
N THR A 76 9.14 -20.70 -19.66
CA THR A 76 9.08 -21.83 -20.60
C THR A 76 9.51 -23.17 -19.99
N SER A 77 9.66 -23.27 -18.66
CA SER A 77 9.98 -24.55 -18.03
C SER A 77 9.16 -24.79 -16.76
N ARG A 78 8.36 -25.87 -16.80
CA ARG A 78 7.66 -26.49 -15.67
C ARG A 78 8.67 -26.91 -14.60
N SER A 79 9.13 -25.96 -13.80
CA SER A 79 9.41 -26.25 -12.39
C SER A 79 8.11 -25.92 -11.67
N LYS A 80 7.49 -26.88 -11.00
CA LYS A 80 6.35 -26.62 -10.10
C LYS A 80 6.93 -26.08 -8.80
N PRO A 81 6.84 -24.77 -8.48
CA PRO A 81 7.19 -24.29 -7.16
C PRO A 81 5.89 -24.23 -6.36
N TYR A 82 5.74 -25.12 -5.39
CA TYR A 82 4.55 -25.23 -4.54
C TYR A 82 3.29 -25.67 -5.30
N GLY A 83 2.98 -26.97 -5.23
CA GLY A 83 1.60 -27.38 -5.43
C GLY A 83 0.71 -26.71 -4.37
N PRO A 84 -0.57 -26.44 -4.67
CA PRO A 84 -1.54 -26.11 -3.63
C PRO A 84 -1.47 -27.19 -2.54
N PRO A 85 -1.80 -26.85 -1.27
CA PRO A 85 -1.75 -27.83 -0.19
C PRO A 85 -2.51 -29.08 -0.62
N ASN A 86 -1.96 -30.25 -0.27
CA ASN A 86 -2.55 -31.56 -0.56
C ASN A 86 -4.02 -31.59 -0.12
N GLN A 87 -4.92 -31.21 -1.03
CA GLN A 87 -6.29 -31.68 -1.04
C GLN A 87 -6.18 -33.16 -1.41
N ARG A 88 -5.96 -34.00 -0.39
CA ARG A 88 -6.36 -35.40 -0.48
C ARG A 88 -7.77 -35.41 -1.03
N ALA A 89 -7.95 -36.02 -2.20
CA ALA A 89 -9.18 -36.26 -2.91
C ALA A 89 -10.43 -36.12 -2.02
N LYS A 90 -10.92 -34.89 -1.88
CA LYS A 90 -12.28 -34.58 -1.47
C LYS A 90 -12.85 -33.86 -2.67
N GLN A 91 -13.98 -34.39 -3.13
CA GLN A 91 -14.70 -33.95 -4.30
C GLN A 91 -14.65 -32.44 -4.46
N LYS A 92 -14.21 -32.03 -5.63
CA LYS A 92 -14.18 -30.65 -6.11
C LYS A 92 -15.61 -30.12 -6.11
N HIS A 93 -16.06 -29.57 -4.99
CA HIS A 93 -17.13 -28.58 -5.01
C HIS A 93 -16.47 -27.28 -5.46
N SER A 94 -16.41 -27.08 -6.78
CA SER A 94 -16.21 -25.75 -7.33
C SER A 94 -17.33 -24.86 -6.79
N SER A 95 -16.99 -23.86 -5.99
CA SER A 95 -17.93 -22.78 -5.72
C SER A 95 -18.30 -22.14 -7.08
N PRO A 96 -19.59 -21.94 -7.38
CA PRO A 96 -20.06 -21.48 -8.70
C PRO A 96 -19.51 -20.10 -9.11
N ALA A 97 -18.92 -19.33 -8.19
CA ALA A 97 -18.35 -18.02 -8.47
C ALA A 97 -17.08 -18.05 -9.36
N SER A 98 -16.26 -19.10 -9.30
CA SER A 98 -15.02 -19.17 -10.09
C SER A 98 -15.26 -19.50 -11.57
N GLU A 99 -16.43 -20.05 -11.93
CA GLU A 99 -16.80 -20.31 -13.33
C GLU A 99 -17.43 -19.09 -14.00
N MET A 100 -17.89 -18.10 -13.24
CA MET A 100 -18.62 -16.93 -13.77
C MET A 100 -17.75 -15.69 -14.06
N GLY A 101 -16.43 -15.75 -13.88
CA GLY A 101 -15.54 -14.63 -14.23
C GLY A 101 -15.71 -13.39 -13.34
N PHE A 102 -15.93 -13.59 -12.04
CA PHE A 102 -15.99 -12.53 -11.04
C PHE A 102 -14.78 -12.56 -10.11
N LEU A 103 -14.53 -11.46 -9.41
CA LEU A 103 -13.43 -11.34 -8.45
C LEU A 103 -13.78 -12.02 -7.11
N SER A 104 -12.76 -12.39 -6.33
CA SER A 104 -12.96 -13.04 -5.02
C SER A 104 -12.04 -12.45 -3.97
N VAL A 105 -12.55 -12.34 -2.74
CA VAL A 105 -11.81 -11.82 -1.59
C VAL A 105 -11.08 -12.95 -0.86
N ILE A 106 -9.82 -12.71 -0.49
CA ILE A 106 -9.02 -13.66 0.29
C ILE A 106 -9.42 -13.55 1.76
N VAL A 107 -9.90 -14.66 2.34
CA VAL A 107 -10.25 -14.77 3.76
C VAL A 107 -9.18 -15.59 4.49
N HIS A 108 -8.60 -15.02 5.54
CA HIS A 108 -7.58 -15.69 6.37
C HIS A 108 -7.62 -15.14 7.81
N SER A 109 -7.31 -15.97 8.81
CA SER A 109 -7.32 -15.60 10.25
C SER A 109 -6.31 -14.53 10.66
N HIS A 110 -5.31 -14.29 9.82
CA HIS A 110 -4.31 -13.23 10.00
C HIS A 110 -4.56 -12.00 9.13
N LEU A 111 -5.57 -12.02 8.26
CA LEU A 111 -6.00 -10.84 7.52
C LEU A 111 -7.17 -10.20 8.26
N PRO A 112 -7.31 -8.86 8.18
CA PRO A 112 -8.52 -8.22 8.65
C PRO A 112 -9.74 -8.77 7.91
N PRO A 113 -10.89 -8.93 8.59
CA PRO A 113 -12.12 -9.32 7.92
C PRO A 113 -12.53 -8.25 6.91
N ALA A 114 -13.08 -8.71 5.79
CA ALA A 114 -13.57 -7.84 4.74
C ALA A 114 -14.82 -7.08 5.19
N VAL A 115 -14.95 -5.82 4.79
CA VAL A 115 -16.20 -5.07 5.05
C VAL A 115 -17.27 -5.59 4.12
N PRO A 116 -18.45 -5.97 4.63
CA PRO A 116 -19.47 -6.64 3.82
C PRO A 116 -19.86 -5.90 2.53
N VAL A 117 -20.02 -4.56 2.58
CA VAL A 117 -20.39 -3.77 1.38
C VAL A 117 -19.28 -3.75 0.33
N TRP A 118 -18.02 -3.73 0.77
CA TRP A 118 -16.85 -3.75 -0.10
C TRP A 118 -16.58 -5.14 -0.66
N GLN A 119 -16.73 -6.18 0.16
CA GLN A 119 -16.68 -7.56 -0.29
C GLN A 119 -17.73 -7.83 -1.38
N ALA A 120 -18.98 -7.43 -1.14
CA ALA A 120 -20.05 -7.58 -2.12
C ALA A 120 -19.74 -6.82 -3.43
N ALA A 121 -19.14 -5.63 -3.35
CA ALA A 121 -18.71 -4.87 -4.52
C ALA A 121 -17.64 -5.61 -5.34
N VAL A 122 -16.67 -6.26 -4.68
CA VAL A 122 -15.67 -7.10 -5.36
C VAL A 122 -16.32 -8.28 -6.06
N GLU A 123 -17.19 -9.00 -5.35
CA GLU A 123 -17.82 -10.22 -5.86
C GLU A 123 -18.74 -9.97 -7.07
N VAL A 124 -19.24 -8.74 -7.27
CA VAL A 124 -20.01 -8.36 -8.46
C VAL A 124 -19.17 -7.71 -9.56
N THR A 125 -17.91 -7.37 -9.29
CA THR A 125 -17.00 -6.76 -10.26
C THR A 125 -16.55 -7.83 -11.27
N SER A 126 -16.75 -7.58 -12.56
CA SER A 126 -16.39 -8.55 -13.60
C SER A 126 -14.87 -8.60 -13.81
N SER A 127 -14.34 -9.81 -13.96
CA SER A 127 -12.92 -10.09 -14.22
C SER A 127 -12.55 -10.02 -15.71
N ASP A 128 -13.44 -9.50 -16.57
CA ASP A 128 -13.21 -9.42 -18.01
C ASP A 128 -12.20 -8.32 -18.37
N ARG A 129 -10.97 -8.74 -18.69
CA ARG A 129 -9.86 -7.87 -19.07
C ARG A 129 -10.10 -7.10 -20.37
N SER A 130 -11.07 -7.50 -21.19
CA SER A 130 -11.42 -6.77 -22.42
C SER A 130 -11.98 -5.37 -22.13
N ARG A 131 -12.50 -5.17 -20.91
CA ARG A 131 -13.09 -3.91 -20.43
C ARG A 131 -12.05 -2.88 -20.02
N CYS A 132 -10.83 -3.30 -19.68
CA CYS A 132 -9.78 -2.40 -19.16
C CYS A 132 -9.39 -1.34 -20.19
N TYR A 133 -9.06 -0.13 -19.72
CA TYR A 133 -8.74 1.00 -20.58
C TYR A 133 -7.39 0.79 -21.28
N PRO A 134 -7.34 0.67 -22.63
CA PRO A 134 -6.10 0.44 -23.35
C PRO A 134 -5.13 1.61 -23.24
N GLU A 135 -5.63 2.83 -23.03
CA GLU A 135 -4.84 4.07 -22.95
C GLU A 135 -3.98 4.15 -21.67
N VAL A 136 -4.30 3.35 -20.65
CA VAL A 136 -3.62 3.35 -19.34
C VAL A 136 -2.60 2.21 -19.23
N ARG A 137 -2.41 1.41 -20.29
CA ARG A 137 -1.45 0.31 -20.30
C ARG A 137 -0.02 0.82 -20.37
N VAL A 138 0.50 1.31 -19.25
CA VAL A 138 1.90 1.66 -19.09
C VAL A 138 2.53 0.60 -18.19
N PRO A 139 3.32 -0.34 -18.73
CA PRO A 139 3.89 -1.46 -17.97
C PRO A 139 4.58 -1.05 -16.67
N GLU A 140 5.23 0.12 -16.66
CA GLU A 140 6.04 0.65 -15.56
C GLU A 140 5.24 1.07 -14.32
N VAL A 141 3.94 1.36 -14.43
CA VAL A 141 3.10 1.81 -13.30
C VAL A 141 2.30 0.69 -12.66
N ASN A 142 2.40 -0.53 -13.21
CA ASN A 142 1.61 -1.66 -12.75
C ASN A 142 2.32 -2.39 -11.63
N GLY A 143 1.77 -2.25 -10.44
CA GLY A 143 2.28 -2.94 -9.27
C GLY A 143 1.84 -2.29 -7.99
N TYR A 144 2.51 -2.71 -6.94
CA TYR A 144 2.24 -2.32 -5.57
C TYR A 144 3.46 -1.63 -5.00
N ILE A 145 3.22 -0.61 -4.19
CA ILE A 145 4.26 0.15 -3.49
C ILE A 145 4.82 -0.65 -2.31
N PHE A 146 4.01 -1.53 -1.74
CA PHE A 146 4.39 -2.43 -0.67
C PHE A 146 4.01 -3.87 -1.03
N PRO A 147 4.63 -4.88 -0.38
CA PRO A 147 4.18 -6.25 -0.54
C PRO A 147 2.74 -6.39 -0.06
N TRP A 148 1.97 -7.27 -0.72
CA TRP A 148 0.63 -7.57 -0.25
C TRP A 148 0.65 -8.48 0.99
N PRO A 149 -0.31 -8.31 1.92
CA PRO A 149 -0.49 -9.18 3.06
C PRO A 149 -0.63 -10.68 2.70
N ASP A 150 -1.16 -11.00 1.53
CA ASP A 150 -1.34 -12.38 1.05
C ASP A 150 -0.01 -13.16 0.93
N ILE A 151 1.10 -12.45 0.68
CA ILE A 151 2.44 -13.05 0.60
C ILE A 151 2.84 -13.69 1.94
N PHE A 152 2.42 -13.11 3.06
CA PHE A 152 2.75 -13.58 4.39
C PHE A 152 1.82 -14.70 4.84
N VAL A 153 0.51 -14.58 4.55
CA VAL A 153 -0.49 -15.55 5.00
C VAL A 153 -0.61 -16.78 4.10
N GLY A 154 -0.19 -16.69 2.85
CA GLY A 154 -0.22 -17.82 1.91
C GLY A 154 0.80 -18.92 2.22
N VAL A 155 1.74 -18.67 3.14
CA VAL A 155 2.81 -19.62 3.48
C VAL A 155 2.37 -20.54 4.60
N GLN A 156 2.20 -21.82 4.27
CA GLN A 156 1.80 -22.88 5.21
C GLN A 156 2.90 -23.23 6.24
N ASP A 157 4.16 -22.94 5.91
CA ASP A 157 5.31 -23.19 6.76
C ASP A 157 5.54 -21.97 7.66
N GLU A 158 5.22 -22.11 8.94
CA GLU A 158 5.32 -21.02 9.92
C GLU A 158 6.72 -20.40 9.97
N ARG A 159 7.77 -21.22 9.87
CA ARG A 159 9.16 -20.74 9.89
C ARG A 159 9.42 -19.84 8.69
N LYS A 160 8.96 -20.23 7.51
CA LYS A 160 9.08 -19.39 6.31
C LYS A 160 8.23 -18.12 6.41
N GLY A 161 7.03 -18.21 6.99
CA GLY A 161 6.20 -17.03 7.27
C GLY A 161 6.93 -16.01 8.15
N LEU A 162 7.58 -16.47 9.22
CA LEU A 162 8.40 -15.63 10.09
C LEU A 162 9.61 -15.01 9.39
N GLU A 163 10.28 -15.74 8.49
CA GLU A 163 11.38 -15.16 7.70
C GLU A 163 10.89 -14.05 6.73
N LEU A 164 9.69 -14.19 6.16
CA LEU A 164 9.08 -13.13 5.35
C LEU A 164 8.74 -11.90 6.20
N ILE A 165 8.14 -12.11 7.38
CA ILE A 165 7.85 -11.03 8.33
C ILE A 165 9.14 -10.33 8.74
N LYS A 166 10.20 -11.09 9.06
CA LYS A 166 11.52 -10.55 9.38
C LYS A 166 12.03 -9.66 8.25
N ALA A 167 12.01 -10.15 7.02
CA ALA A 167 12.44 -9.38 5.86
C ALA A 167 11.63 -8.08 5.71
N TRP A 168 10.31 -8.15 5.89
CA TRP A 168 9.45 -6.95 5.88
C TRP A 168 9.82 -5.97 6.99
N LEU A 169 9.92 -6.40 8.25
CA LEU A 169 10.23 -5.51 9.38
C LEU A 169 11.56 -4.80 9.19
N CYS A 170 12.56 -5.50 8.66
CA CYS A 170 13.85 -4.92 8.34
C CYS A 170 13.79 -3.91 7.19
N LEU A 171 12.98 -4.16 6.16
CA LEU A 171 12.86 -3.30 4.97
C LEU A 171 11.85 -2.15 5.14
N CYS A 172 10.88 -2.28 6.04
CA CYS A 172 9.74 -1.36 6.15
C CYS A 172 10.17 0.10 6.35
N PRO A 173 11.07 0.46 7.29
CA PRO A 173 11.50 1.85 7.46
C PRO A 173 12.10 2.46 6.18
N LEU A 174 12.85 1.66 5.42
CA LEU A 174 13.44 2.08 4.15
C LEU A 174 12.36 2.31 3.08
N LEU A 175 11.43 1.37 2.93
CA LEU A 175 10.36 1.46 1.94
C LEU A 175 9.45 2.66 2.24
N LEU A 176 9.17 2.93 3.52
CA LEU A 176 8.45 4.13 3.96
C LEU A 176 9.24 5.41 3.65
N ALA A 177 10.55 5.44 3.90
CA ALA A 177 11.39 6.59 3.55
C ALA A 177 11.40 6.88 2.04
N ARG A 178 11.46 5.80 1.22
CA ARG A 178 11.46 5.87 -0.25
C ARG A 178 10.22 6.56 -0.81
N VAL A 179 9.05 6.31 -0.22
CA VAL A 179 7.79 6.96 -0.64
C VAL A 179 7.55 8.31 0.04
N SER A 180 8.34 8.63 1.07
CA SER A 180 8.19 9.87 1.86
C SER A 180 9.08 11.02 1.39
N CYS A 181 10.16 10.71 0.68
CA CYS A 181 11.15 11.71 0.28
C CYS A 181 11.23 11.80 -1.24
N SER A 182 11.04 13.01 -1.77
CA SER A 182 11.11 13.32 -3.21
C SER A 182 12.49 13.09 -3.83
N SER A 183 13.52 12.85 -3.01
CA SER A 183 14.86 12.52 -3.51
C SER A 183 14.99 11.06 -3.95
N TYR A 184 14.07 10.18 -3.55
CA TYR A 184 14.03 8.78 -4.00
C TYR A 184 12.94 8.55 -5.04
N SER A 185 13.13 7.52 -5.85
CA SER A 185 12.16 7.06 -6.86
C SER A 185 11.42 5.85 -6.29
N ALA A 186 10.19 6.01 -5.81
CA ALA A 186 9.32 4.89 -5.47
C ALA A 186 8.60 4.43 -6.75
N GLN A 187 9.01 3.31 -7.34
CA GLN A 187 8.34 2.73 -8.50
C GLN A 187 7.47 1.56 -8.04
N PRO A 188 6.24 1.41 -8.58
CA PRO A 188 5.39 0.25 -8.30
C PRO A 188 6.08 -1.04 -8.74
N MET A 189 5.84 -2.13 -8.00
CA MET A 189 6.41 -3.43 -8.30
C MET A 189 5.36 -4.52 -8.45
N ALA A 190 5.57 -5.41 -9.41
CA ALA A 190 4.74 -6.60 -9.55
C ALA A 190 4.78 -7.46 -8.27
N HIS A 191 3.65 -8.11 -7.98
CA HIS A 191 3.50 -9.02 -6.82
C HIS A 191 4.60 -10.08 -6.72
N GLN A 192 4.99 -10.65 -7.85
CA GLN A 192 6.05 -11.66 -7.89
C GLN A 192 7.43 -11.10 -7.57
N SER A 193 7.68 -9.81 -7.87
CA SER A 193 8.93 -9.13 -7.53
C SER A 193 9.02 -8.89 -6.02
N TRP A 194 7.90 -8.55 -5.37
CA TRP A 194 7.83 -8.49 -3.91
C TRP A 194 8.18 -9.82 -3.25
N ARG A 195 7.66 -10.93 -3.78
CA ARG A 195 8.04 -12.28 -3.30
C ARG A 195 9.53 -12.55 -3.43
N ILE A 196 10.19 -12.05 -4.49
CA ILE A 196 11.64 -12.21 -4.66
C ILE A 196 12.40 -11.38 -3.61
N ILE A 197 12.01 -10.11 -3.41
CA ILE A 197 12.65 -9.21 -2.44
C ILE A 197 12.53 -9.75 -1.02
N LEU A 198 11.34 -10.20 -0.60
CA LEU A 198 11.14 -10.71 0.75
C LEU A 198 11.86 -12.05 1.01
N ASN A 199 12.18 -12.81 -0.04
CA ASN A 199 12.96 -14.05 0.07
C ASN A 199 14.48 -13.84 -0.12
N LEU A 200 14.96 -12.59 -0.18
CA LEU A 200 16.34 -12.30 -0.54
C LEU A 200 17.36 -12.92 0.41
N ASP A 201 17.13 -12.86 1.73
CA ASP A 201 17.99 -13.49 2.74
C ASP A 201 18.12 -15.02 2.52
N HIS A 202 17.00 -15.69 2.27
CA HIS A 202 17.02 -17.12 1.94
C HIS A 202 17.79 -17.40 0.64
N LEU A 203 17.64 -16.55 -0.37
CA LEU A 203 18.38 -16.64 -1.62
C LEU A 203 19.89 -16.39 -1.43
N MET A 204 20.29 -15.58 -0.45
CA MET A 204 21.71 -15.33 -0.13
C MET A 204 22.32 -16.53 0.60
N LYS A 205 21.64 -17.04 1.63
CA LYS A 205 22.08 -18.21 2.41
C LYS A 205 22.26 -19.47 1.56
N THR A 206 21.33 -19.73 0.65
CA THR A 206 21.35 -20.95 -0.19
C THR A 206 22.50 -20.98 -1.20
N ALA A 207 22.99 -19.83 -1.66
CA ALA A 207 24.16 -19.79 -2.54
C ALA A 207 25.49 -19.89 -1.79
N SER A 208 25.56 -19.44 -0.54
CA SER A 208 26.75 -19.62 0.30
C SER A 208 26.92 -21.08 0.74
N SER A 209 25.83 -21.85 0.81
CA SER A 209 25.86 -23.29 1.13
C SER A 209 26.03 -24.22 -0.08
N GLY A 210 25.83 -23.72 -1.30
CA GLY A 210 26.08 -24.48 -2.53
C GLY A 210 27.54 -24.35 -2.93
N GLY A 211 28.30 -25.44 -2.79
CA GLY A 211 29.73 -25.46 -3.08
C GLY A 211 30.07 -24.78 -4.42
N ALA A 212 31.13 -23.98 -4.41
CA ALA A 212 31.71 -23.33 -5.57
C ALA A 212 32.18 -24.38 -6.60
N SER A 213 31.25 -24.88 -7.40
CA SER A 213 31.56 -25.62 -8.62
C SER A 213 31.43 -24.67 -9.79
N SER A 214 32.60 -24.31 -10.30
CA SER A 214 32.87 -23.67 -11.58
C SER A 214 31.82 -23.90 -12.66
N SER A 215 31.41 -22.82 -13.33
CA SER A 215 31.47 -22.74 -14.78
C SER A 215 31.25 -21.29 -15.22
N ARG A 216 31.95 -20.87 -16.29
CA ARG A 216 31.64 -19.67 -17.09
C ARG A 216 30.29 -19.88 -17.81
N GLY A 217 29.23 -20.02 -17.04
CA GLY A 217 27.86 -20.18 -17.50
C GLY A 217 27.08 -18.90 -17.24
N THR A 218 26.04 -18.69 -18.04
CA THR A 218 25.04 -17.64 -17.84
C THR A 218 24.58 -17.61 -16.38
N PRO A 219 24.42 -16.42 -15.76
CA PRO A 219 24.03 -16.32 -14.36
C PRO A 219 22.73 -17.07 -14.12
N THR A 220 22.72 -17.90 -13.06
CA THR A 220 21.55 -18.70 -12.72
C THR A 220 20.34 -17.80 -12.47
N LYS A 221 19.12 -18.32 -12.69
CA LYS A 221 17.88 -17.56 -12.46
C LYS A 221 17.81 -16.99 -11.03
N ALA A 222 18.39 -17.68 -10.04
CA ALA A 222 18.49 -17.21 -8.66
C ALA A 222 19.50 -16.06 -8.50
N ALA A 223 20.66 -16.12 -9.18
CA ALA A 223 21.64 -15.04 -9.18
C ALA A 223 21.09 -13.75 -9.81
N ARG A 224 20.39 -13.85 -10.95
CA ARG A 224 19.72 -12.70 -11.59
C ARG A 224 18.66 -12.07 -10.69
N ARG A 225 17.83 -12.90 -10.04
CA ARG A 225 16.80 -12.43 -9.09
C ARG A 225 17.41 -11.68 -7.90
N ARG A 226 18.57 -12.13 -7.41
CA ARG A 226 19.31 -11.47 -6.34
C ARG A 226 19.83 -10.12 -6.80
N GLU A 227 20.51 -10.09 -7.93
CA GLU A 227 21.06 -8.86 -8.52
C GLU A 227 19.96 -7.81 -8.67
N GLN A 228 18.83 -8.17 -9.27
CA GLN A 228 17.66 -7.30 -9.42
C GLN A 228 17.09 -6.78 -8.09
N ALA A 229 17.04 -7.62 -7.05
CA ALA A 229 16.54 -7.20 -5.74
C ALA A 229 17.53 -6.27 -5.00
N VAL A 230 18.83 -6.53 -5.12
CA VAL A 230 19.89 -5.66 -4.57
C VAL A 230 19.89 -4.31 -5.26
N ASP A 231 19.81 -4.32 -6.59
CA ASP A 231 19.78 -3.13 -7.43
C ASP A 231 18.57 -2.23 -7.09
N PHE A 232 17.38 -2.84 -6.93
CA PHE A 232 16.18 -2.14 -6.46
C PHE A 232 16.37 -1.45 -5.09
N LEU A 233 17.05 -2.11 -4.16
CA LEU A 233 17.30 -1.57 -2.81
C LEU A 233 18.43 -0.53 -2.79
N GLN A 234 19.37 -0.61 -3.74
CA GLN A 234 20.47 0.34 -3.91
C GLN A 234 20.00 1.75 -4.30
N GLY A 235 18.78 1.89 -4.84
CA GLY A 235 18.11 3.17 -5.10
C GLY A 235 17.95 4.08 -3.86
N CYS A 236 18.25 3.60 -2.66
CA CYS A 236 18.31 4.36 -1.42
C CYS A 236 19.73 4.88 -1.09
N ALA A 237 20.46 5.34 -2.12
CA ALA A 237 21.67 6.19 -2.08
C ALA A 237 22.66 5.97 -0.92
N GLY A 238 23.08 4.73 -0.66
CA GLY A 238 24.12 4.42 0.34
C GLY A 238 23.67 4.53 1.82
N GLU A 239 22.40 4.84 2.06
CA GLU A 239 21.78 4.76 3.41
C GLU A 239 21.53 3.31 3.82
N LEU A 240 21.39 2.42 2.84
CA LEU A 240 21.23 0.99 3.04
C LEU A 240 22.55 0.26 2.78
N ARG A 241 23.12 -0.33 3.83
CA ARG A 241 24.17 -1.35 3.71
C ARG A 241 23.54 -2.71 3.93
N ILE A 242 23.08 -3.34 2.84
CA ILE A 242 22.74 -4.76 2.87
C ILE A 242 24.06 -5.52 2.85
N ASP A 243 24.46 -6.08 3.98
CA ASP A 243 25.61 -6.98 4.02
C ASP A 243 25.28 -8.34 3.39
N ALA A 244 26.28 -9.20 3.22
CA ALA A 244 26.11 -10.52 2.63
C ALA A 244 25.14 -11.44 3.41
N ASN A 245 24.74 -11.05 4.62
CA ASN A 245 23.83 -11.79 5.49
C ASN A 245 22.44 -11.12 5.59
N PHE A 246 22.15 -10.13 4.73
CA PHE A 246 20.91 -9.37 4.76
C PHE A 246 20.62 -8.74 6.14
N ASN A 247 21.68 -8.34 6.86
CA ASN A 247 21.55 -7.71 8.17
C ASN A 247 21.21 -6.22 8.01
N VAL A 248 19.93 -5.94 7.77
CA VAL A 248 19.41 -4.58 7.59
C VAL A 248 19.03 -3.94 8.95
N GLY A 249 19.16 -4.67 10.06
CA GLY A 249 18.87 -4.20 11.42
C GLY A 249 18.11 -5.22 12.25
N LEU A 250 17.68 -4.79 13.44
CA LEU A 250 16.83 -5.61 14.31
C LEU A 250 15.40 -5.66 13.76
N ALA A 251 14.86 -6.87 13.56
CA ALA A 251 13.47 -7.06 13.19
C ALA A 251 12.58 -6.86 14.42
N VAL A 252 12.09 -5.63 14.58
CA VAL A 252 11.27 -5.22 15.73
C VAL A 252 9.96 -4.62 15.23
N TRP A 253 8.85 -5.08 15.80
CA TRP A 253 7.53 -4.51 15.59
C TRP A 253 7.09 -3.76 16.84
N ARG A 254 7.02 -2.42 16.78
CA ARG A 254 6.54 -1.55 17.88
C ARG A 254 7.21 -1.85 19.23
N GLY A 255 8.51 -2.14 19.22
CA GLY A 255 9.30 -2.49 20.40
C GLY A 255 9.33 -3.98 20.75
N VAL A 256 8.58 -4.83 20.04
CA VAL A 256 8.54 -6.28 20.23
C VAL A 256 9.46 -6.96 19.22
N GLU A 257 10.38 -7.80 19.72
CA GLU A 257 11.30 -8.59 18.90
C GLU A 257 10.57 -9.70 18.13
N LEU A 258 11.11 -10.08 16.96
CA LEU A 258 10.55 -11.11 16.06
C LEU A 258 10.17 -12.41 16.80
N GLU A 259 11.03 -12.89 17.70
CA GLU A 259 10.86 -14.13 18.45
C GLU A 259 9.69 -14.08 19.45
N LYS A 260 9.23 -12.88 19.79
CA LYS A 260 8.14 -12.61 20.74
C LYS A 260 6.84 -12.20 20.05
N LEU A 261 6.78 -12.24 18.71
CA LEU A 261 5.57 -11.87 18.00
C LEU A 261 4.46 -12.91 18.21
N THR A 262 3.29 -12.43 18.62
CA THR A 262 2.05 -13.19 18.72
C THR A 262 1.30 -13.13 17.40
N ASP A 263 0.22 -13.91 17.28
CA ASP A 263 -0.66 -13.83 16.12
C ASP A 263 -1.38 -12.49 16.00
N ASP A 264 -1.59 -11.77 17.10
CA ASP A 264 -2.09 -10.39 17.11
C ASP A 264 -1.11 -9.47 16.39
N HIS A 265 0.17 -9.52 16.75
CA HIS A 265 1.20 -8.71 16.06
C HIS A 265 1.28 -9.05 14.57
N ARG A 266 1.12 -10.32 14.19
CA ARG A 266 1.07 -10.73 12.77
C ARG A 266 -0.14 -10.12 12.05
N ARG A 267 -1.30 -10.11 12.68
CA ARG A 267 -2.51 -9.42 12.17
C ARG A 267 -2.29 -7.91 12.05
N GLU A 268 -1.62 -7.28 13.01
CA GLU A 268 -1.37 -5.83 12.99
C GLU A 268 -0.46 -5.47 11.81
N ILE A 269 0.60 -6.25 11.58
CA ILE A 269 1.50 -6.09 10.44
C ILE A 269 0.74 -6.24 9.11
N ALA A 270 -0.11 -7.28 9.00
CA ALA A 270 -0.92 -7.50 7.81
C ALA A 270 -1.93 -6.36 7.58
N TRP A 271 -2.53 -5.84 8.65
CA TRP A 271 -3.44 -4.71 8.59
C TRP A 271 -2.72 -3.42 8.17
N GLU A 272 -1.57 -3.11 8.77
CA GLU A 272 -0.77 -1.92 8.40
C GLU A 272 -0.38 -1.96 6.92
N LEU A 273 0.04 -3.12 6.42
CA LEU A 273 0.35 -3.34 5.01
C LEU A 273 -0.87 -3.17 4.10
N ALA A 274 -2.04 -3.66 4.51
CA ALA A 274 -3.28 -3.49 3.75
C ALA A 274 -3.67 -2.01 3.66
N GLU A 275 -3.61 -1.29 4.78
CA GLU A 275 -3.92 0.13 4.89
C GLU A 275 -2.95 0.97 4.04
N LEU A 276 -1.64 0.71 4.13
CA LEU A 276 -0.64 1.38 3.30
C LEU A 276 -0.90 1.16 1.82
N ASN A 277 -1.10 -0.09 1.38
CA ASN A 277 -1.39 -0.37 -0.03
C ASN A 277 -2.66 0.33 -0.48
N PHE A 278 -3.75 0.29 0.29
CA PHE A 278 -4.98 0.99 -0.06
C PHE A 278 -4.78 2.50 -0.26
N ARG A 279 -4.05 3.16 0.65
CA ARG A 279 -3.76 4.60 0.54
C ARG A 279 -3.06 4.92 -0.78
N PHE A 280 -2.05 4.14 -1.14
CA PHE A 280 -1.30 4.32 -2.38
C PHE A 280 -2.10 3.93 -3.63
N GLU A 281 -2.95 2.89 -3.56
CA GLU A 281 -3.86 2.51 -4.64
C GLU A 281 -4.89 3.59 -4.92
N LEU A 282 -5.47 4.18 -3.87
CA LEU A 282 -6.41 5.28 -4.00
C LEU A 282 -5.75 6.52 -4.62
N LEU A 283 -4.50 6.80 -4.22
CA LEU A 283 -3.71 7.87 -4.82
C LEU A 283 -3.40 7.60 -6.31
N ALA A 284 -3.05 6.36 -6.64
CA ALA A 284 -2.82 5.93 -8.02
C ALA A 284 -4.07 6.09 -8.87
N LEU A 285 -5.22 5.60 -8.37
CA LEU A 285 -6.49 5.66 -9.08
C LEU A 285 -6.95 7.09 -9.33
N ASP A 286 -6.83 7.96 -8.34
CA ASP A 286 -7.21 9.37 -8.50
C ASP A 286 -6.34 10.05 -9.57
N ALA A 287 -5.03 9.79 -9.55
CA ALA A 287 -4.09 10.32 -10.53
C ALA A 287 -4.36 9.80 -11.95
N LEU A 288 -4.60 8.50 -12.13
CA LEU A 288 -4.89 7.89 -13.43
C LEU A 288 -6.25 8.33 -13.97
N SER A 289 -7.27 8.38 -13.11
CA SER A 289 -8.60 8.85 -13.48
C SER A 289 -8.57 10.30 -13.99
N TRP A 290 -7.73 11.14 -13.39
CA TRP A 290 -7.52 12.51 -13.83
C TRP A 290 -6.83 12.61 -15.20
N GLN A 291 -5.76 11.84 -15.41
CA GLN A 291 -5.01 11.83 -16.67
C GLN A 291 -5.89 11.46 -17.87
N LEU A 292 -6.88 10.60 -17.68
CA LEU A 292 -7.85 10.23 -18.71
C LEU A 292 -8.88 11.32 -19.04
N MET A 293 -9.05 12.34 -18.19
CA MET A 293 -10.08 13.37 -18.36
C MET A 293 -9.54 14.63 -19.07
N VAL A 294 -8.37 15.19 -18.71
CA VAL A 294 -7.81 16.43 -19.32
C VAL A 294 -6.28 16.56 -19.14
N ALA A 295 -5.56 17.05 -20.16
CA ALA A 295 -4.08 17.19 -20.20
C ALA A 295 -3.46 18.33 -19.35
N THR A 296 -4.24 19.12 -18.59
CA THR A 296 -3.75 20.40 -18.05
C THR A 296 -4.39 20.80 -16.72
N THR A 297 -4.14 20.08 -15.62
CA THR A 297 -3.93 20.68 -14.28
C THR A 297 -3.53 19.63 -13.22
N THR A 298 -2.96 20.10 -12.11
CA THR A 298 -2.38 19.32 -11.00
C THR A 298 -3.40 18.47 -10.25
N CYS A 299 -3.09 17.17 -10.08
CA CYS A 299 -3.81 16.20 -9.22
C CYS A 299 -4.15 16.81 -7.84
N SER A 300 -5.42 16.79 -7.45
CA SER A 300 -5.89 17.29 -6.17
C SER A 300 -5.86 16.16 -5.15
N TYR A 301 -4.91 16.18 -4.20
CA TYR A 301 -4.81 15.24 -3.06
C TYR A 301 -5.98 15.40 -2.05
N THR A 302 -7.23 15.36 -2.52
CA THR A 302 -8.43 15.66 -1.73
C THR A 302 -9.06 14.44 -1.06
N VAL A 303 -8.56 13.23 -1.35
CA VAL A 303 -9.21 12.00 -0.87
C VAL A 303 -8.90 11.68 0.59
N TYR A 304 -7.77 12.15 1.11
CA TYR A 304 -7.45 11.97 2.53
C TYR A 304 -8.05 13.11 3.35
N PRO A 305 -8.89 12.80 4.37
CA PRO A 305 -9.45 13.84 5.21
C PRO A 305 -8.32 14.64 5.84
N THR A 306 -8.32 15.95 5.57
CA THR A 306 -7.42 16.97 6.15
C THR A 306 -7.52 17.09 7.68
N VAL A 307 -8.19 16.15 8.33
CA VAL A 307 -8.45 16.11 9.77
C VAL A 307 -7.32 15.37 10.50
N SER A 308 -6.59 14.46 9.84
CA SER A 308 -5.45 13.80 10.48
C SER A 308 -4.15 14.58 10.22
N THR A 309 -3.49 15.00 11.30
CA THR A 309 -2.13 15.56 11.28
C THR A 309 -1.06 14.49 11.06
N THR A 310 -1.44 13.21 11.00
CA THR A 310 -0.53 12.09 10.77
C THR A 310 0.01 12.12 9.35
N ALA A 311 1.31 11.84 9.18
CA ALA A 311 1.89 11.62 7.87
C ALA A 311 1.12 10.53 7.11
N PHE A 312 0.99 10.65 5.80
CA PHE A 312 0.22 9.70 4.96
C PHE A 312 0.78 8.27 5.01
N VAL A 313 2.09 8.12 5.23
CA VAL A 313 2.77 6.84 5.43
C VAL A 313 2.74 6.35 6.88
N ALA A 314 2.31 7.21 7.82
CA ALA A 314 2.13 6.84 9.21
C ALA A 314 0.73 6.24 9.38
N VAL A 315 0.70 4.98 9.78
CA VAL A 315 -0.52 4.23 10.02
C VAL A 315 -0.62 3.96 11.51
N ASP A 316 -1.73 4.39 12.10
CA ASP A 316 -2.05 4.12 13.50
C ASP A 316 -2.81 2.81 13.58
N VAL A 317 -2.17 1.75 14.09
CA VAL A 317 -2.81 0.45 14.31
C VAL A 317 -3.96 0.54 15.32
N GLY A 318 -3.92 1.48 16.26
CA GLY A 318 -5.05 1.75 17.15
C GLY A 318 -6.30 2.23 16.41
N SER A 319 -6.14 2.74 15.18
CA SER A 319 -7.25 3.17 14.33
C SER A 319 -7.88 2.04 13.50
N ALA A 320 -7.47 0.78 13.68
CA ALA A 320 -7.95 -0.35 12.86
C ALA A 320 -9.46 -0.63 12.94
N ASN A 321 -10.13 -0.07 13.96
CA ASN A 321 -11.58 -0.12 14.14
C ASN A 321 -12.31 1.14 13.65
N HIS A 322 -11.59 2.11 13.10
CA HIS A 322 -12.13 3.35 12.54
C HIS A 322 -12.00 3.33 11.02
N GLY A 323 -12.69 4.24 10.32
CA GLY A 323 -12.60 4.32 8.86
C GLY A 323 -13.77 3.69 8.14
N LEU A 324 -13.51 3.17 6.94
CA LEU A 324 -14.49 2.54 6.04
C LEU A 324 -15.08 1.23 6.59
N GLY A 325 -14.52 0.75 7.69
CA GLY A 325 -14.90 -0.50 8.30
C GLY A 325 -15.59 -0.42 9.63
N HIS A 326 -15.80 0.79 10.13
CA HIS A 326 -16.52 0.95 11.38
C HIS A 326 -17.93 0.34 11.25
N PRO A 327 -18.43 -0.46 12.23
CA PRO A 327 -19.73 -1.15 12.10
C PRO A 327 -20.90 -0.18 11.90
N THR A 328 -20.76 1.02 12.43
CA THR A 328 -21.79 2.07 12.42
C THR A 328 -21.61 3.05 11.26
N TRP A 329 -22.68 3.29 10.50
CA TRP A 329 -22.64 4.08 9.25
C TRP A 329 -22.21 5.53 9.46
N TRP A 330 -22.69 6.21 10.51
CA TRP A 330 -22.35 7.63 10.74
C TRP A 330 -20.88 7.83 11.12
N GLN A 331 -20.21 6.79 11.62
CA GLN A 331 -18.76 6.81 11.87
C GLN A 331 -17.94 6.47 10.61
N ARG A 332 -18.52 5.73 9.64
CA ARG A 332 -17.91 5.54 8.31
C ARG A 332 -18.06 6.76 7.42
N ALA A 333 -19.14 7.53 7.59
CA ALA A 333 -19.50 8.66 6.74
C ALA A 333 -18.37 9.72 6.55
N PRO A 334 -17.61 10.10 7.59
CA PRO A 334 -16.45 10.99 7.45
C PRO A 334 -15.36 10.49 6.50
N TYR A 335 -15.32 9.20 6.20
CA TYR A 335 -14.35 8.57 5.29
C TYR A 335 -14.95 8.30 3.90
N ILE A 336 -16.21 7.90 3.85
CA ILE A 336 -16.94 7.67 2.59
C ILE A 336 -17.15 8.99 1.83
N PHE A 337 -17.45 10.11 2.50
CA PHE A 337 -17.70 11.38 1.78
C PHE A 337 -16.47 11.97 1.08
N PRO A 338 -15.28 12.03 1.69
CA PRO A 338 -14.06 12.40 0.97
C PRO A 338 -13.76 11.48 -0.22
N LEU A 339 -13.94 10.16 -0.03
CA LEU A 339 -13.78 9.19 -1.11
C LEU A 339 -14.77 9.46 -2.25
N LYS A 340 -16.07 9.56 -1.94
CA LYS A 340 -17.13 9.95 -2.89
C LYS A 340 -16.73 11.22 -3.64
N ASN A 341 -16.28 12.26 -2.93
CA ASN A 341 -15.90 13.53 -3.55
C ASN A 341 -14.73 13.42 -4.52
N ALA A 342 -13.73 12.59 -4.23
CA ALA A 342 -12.63 12.32 -5.16
C ALA A 342 -13.12 11.62 -6.42
N MET A 343 -13.98 10.62 -6.25
CA MET A 343 -14.52 9.82 -7.34
C MET A 343 -15.44 10.60 -8.30
N ARG A 344 -15.91 11.80 -7.91
CA ARG A 344 -16.75 12.64 -8.78
C ARG A 344 -16.06 13.12 -10.03
N SER A 345 -14.74 13.29 -9.99
CA SER A 345 -13.94 13.66 -11.16
C SER A 345 -13.47 12.44 -11.97
N TRP A 346 -13.80 11.22 -11.54
CA TRP A 346 -13.38 10.02 -12.26
C TRP A 346 -14.27 9.77 -13.47
N ARG A 347 -13.69 9.16 -14.51
CA ARG A 347 -14.41 8.80 -15.75
C ARG A 347 -15.61 7.91 -15.44
N ALA A 348 -16.74 8.18 -16.09
CA ALA A 348 -17.98 7.41 -15.95
C ALA A 348 -18.55 7.36 -14.50
N CYS A 349 -18.23 8.36 -13.68
CA CYS A 349 -18.75 8.47 -12.31
C CYS A 349 -20.31 8.44 -12.28
N PRO A 350 -20.93 7.50 -11.54
CA PRO A 350 -22.38 7.38 -11.41
C PRO A 350 -23.05 8.66 -10.87
N HIS A 351 -24.27 8.94 -11.36
CA HIS A 351 -25.04 10.12 -10.93
C HIS A 351 -25.23 10.21 -9.41
N LEU A 352 -25.43 9.06 -8.73
CA LEU A 352 -25.58 9.01 -7.28
C LEU A 352 -24.35 9.53 -6.52
N ILE A 353 -23.14 9.30 -7.05
CA ILE A 353 -21.88 9.83 -6.49
C ILE A 353 -21.74 11.32 -6.82
N GLN A 354 -22.26 11.79 -7.95
CA GLN A 354 -22.20 13.20 -8.35
C GLN A 354 -23.14 14.10 -7.56
N GLN A 355 -24.23 13.56 -7.01
CA GLN A 355 -25.23 14.33 -6.26
C GLN A 355 -24.63 14.97 -5.00
N MET A 356 -24.84 16.28 -4.84
CA MET A 356 -24.56 17.00 -3.60
C MET A 356 -25.78 16.94 -2.70
N LYS A 357 -25.64 16.27 -1.55
CA LYS A 357 -26.69 16.20 -0.54
C LYS A 357 -26.10 16.57 0.83
N THR A 358 -26.83 17.35 1.60
CA THR A 358 -26.40 17.87 2.90
C THR A 358 -26.75 16.95 4.06
N SER A 359 -27.71 16.03 3.88
CA SER A 359 -28.15 15.08 4.89
C SER A 359 -28.40 13.70 4.29
N TYR A 360 -28.20 12.65 5.06
CA TYR A 360 -28.44 11.27 4.64
C TYR A 360 -29.20 10.54 5.75
N THR A 361 -30.23 9.78 5.39
CA THR A 361 -30.73 8.70 6.23
C THR A 361 -29.78 7.50 6.15
N GLU A 362 -29.90 6.54 7.08
CA GLU A 362 -29.10 5.32 7.05
C GLU A 362 -29.26 4.53 5.74
N ALA A 363 -30.49 4.41 5.24
CA ALA A 363 -30.77 3.70 3.99
C ALA A 363 -30.16 4.41 2.78
N GLU A 364 -30.25 5.74 2.72
CA GLU A 364 -29.63 6.53 1.65
C GLU A 364 -28.11 6.48 1.70
N PHE A 365 -27.54 6.48 2.91
CA PHE A 365 -26.11 6.29 3.10
C PHE A 365 -25.66 4.91 2.63
N ALA A 366 -26.38 3.84 3.01
CA ALA A 366 -26.05 2.47 2.62
C ALA A 366 -26.08 2.30 1.08
N GLU A 367 -27.07 2.87 0.40
CA GLU A 367 -27.14 2.83 -1.07
C GLU A 367 -26.00 3.62 -1.71
N MET A 368 -25.68 4.80 -1.18
CA MET A 368 -24.56 5.61 -1.64
C MET A 368 -23.20 4.92 -1.40
N GLU A 369 -22.99 4.32 -0.23
CA GLU A 369 -21.77 3.56 0.12
C GLU A 369 -21.59 2.36 -0.81
N LYS A 370 -22.67 1.61 -1.08
CA LYS A 370 -22.65 0.52 -2.05
C LYS A 370 -22.27 0.99 -3.45
N CYS A 371 -22.82 2.12 -3.91
CA CYS A 371 -22.48 2.70 -5.20
C CYS A 371 -21.01 3.14 -5.26
N VAL A 372 -20.50 3.77 -4.19
CA VAL A 372 -19.08 4.14 -4.04
C VAL A 372 -18.19 2.90 -4.09
N ALA A 373 -18.51 1.86 -3.34
CA ALA A 373 -17.72 0.62 -3.30
C ALA A 373 -17.66 -0.05 -4.69
N ILE A 374 -18.80 -0.23 -5.36
CA ILE A 374 -18.86 -0.83 -6.71
C ILE A 374 -18.08 0.02 -7.71
N PHE A 375 -18.28 1.34 -7.70
CA PHE A 375 -17.57 2.21 -8.63
C PHE A 375 -16.06 2.21 -8.37
N TYR A 376 -15.62 2.07 -7.12
CA TYR A 376 -14.20 1.97 -6.77
C TYR A 376 -13.60 0.66 -7.28
N THR A 377 -14.23 -0.47 -6.98
CA THR A 377 -13.71 -1.79 -7.38
C THR A 377 -13.65 -1.94 -8.90
N GLU A 378 -14.66 -1.43 -9.61
CA GLU A 378 -14.68 -1.36 -11.07
C GLU A 378 -13.58 -0.43 -11.60
N SER A 379 -13.44 0.79 -11.06
CA SER A 379 -12.39 1.71 -11.50
C SER A 379 -10.99 1.13 -11.26
N PHE A 380 -10.78 0.48 -10.12
CA PHE A 380 -9.55 -0.24 -9.79
C PHE A 380 -9.22 -1.28 -10.86
N PHE A 381 -10.20 -2.13 -11.18
CA PHE A 381 -10.03 -3.18 -12.18
C PHE A 381 -9.75 -2.62 -13.58
N LEU A 382 -10.48 -1.58 -13.99
CA LEU A 382 -10.37 -1.00 -15.33
C LEU A 382 -9.07 -0.22 -15.56
N LEU A 383 -8.48 0.36 -14.50
CA LEU A 383 -7.30 1.22 -14.59
C LEU A 383 -6.00 0.52 -14.18
N LEU A 384 -5.98 -0.21 -13.06
CA LEU A 384 -4.76 -0.76 -12.46
C LEU A 384 -4.53 -2.25 -12.75
N TRP A 385 -5.58 -3.02 -13.02
CA TRP A 385 -5.44 -4.48 -13.18
C TRP A 385 -5.02 -4.92 -14.59
N SER A 386 -5.16 -4.06 -15.61
CA SER A 386 -5.01 -4.37 -17.05
C SER A 386 -3.69 -5.03 -17.48
N CYS A 387 -2.67 -5.06 -16.62
CA CYS A 387 -1.30 -5.31 -17.06
C CYS A 387 -0.52 -6.35 -16.23
N THR A 388 -1.12 -7.00 -15.23
CA THR A 388 -0.47 -8.13 -14.55
C THR A 388 -0.66 -9.43 -15.37
N SER A 389 0.45 -10.10 -15.65
CA SER A 389 0.57 -11.23 -16.58
C SER A 389 -0.30 -12.45 -16.23
N HIS A 390 -0.43 -13.37 -17.21
CA HIS A 390 -1.37 -14.49 -17.42
C HIS A 390 -1.82 -15.42 -16.26
N SER A 391 -1.51 -15.19 -14.99
CA SER A 391 -2.11 -15.97 -13.90
C SER A 391 -3.40 -15.31 -13.44
N ALA A 392 -4.51 -16.05 -13.49
CA ALA A 392 -5.74 -15.77 -12.76
C ALA A 392 -5.51 -15.94 -11.25
N SER A 393 -4.65 -15.09 -10.68
CA SER A 393 -4.57 -14.98 -9.23
C SER A 393 -5.84 -14.26 -8.74
N PRO A 394 -6.44 -14.70 -7.61
CA PRO A 394 -7.58 -14.00 -7.02
C PRO A 394 -7.21 -12.54 -6.85
N VAL A 395 -8.13 -11.63 -7.19
CA VAL A 395 -7.89 -10.21 -7.04
C VAL A 395 -7.89 -9.92 -5.54
N PRO A 396 -6.73 -9.57 -4.95
CA PRO A 396 -6.76 -9.00 -3.63
C PRO A 396 -7.16 -7.55 -3.89
N LEU A 397 -8.47 -7.32 -4.03
CA LEU A 397 -8.97 -5.96 -3.94
C LEU A 397 -8.77 -5.57 -2.49
N SER A 398 -8.55 -4.28 -2.29
CA SER A 398 -8.59 -3.57 -1.02
C SER A 398 -9.93 -3.78 -0.28
N ALA A 399 -10.80 -4.73 -0.65
CA ALA A 399 -12.00 -5.09 0.10
C ALA A 399 -11.74 -5.70 1.48
N ASN A 400 -10.49 -6.06 1.79
CA ASN A 400 -10.07 -6.34 3.17
C ASN A 400 -9.83 -5.06 4.01
N ILE A 401 -10.28 -3.90 3.54
CA ILE A 401 -10.25 -2.66 4.31
C ILE A 401 -11.26 -2.72 5.43
N ILE A 402 -10.69 -2.84 6.63
CA ILE A 402 -11.15 -2.35 7.93
C ILE A 402 -12.31 -3.16 8.53
N CYS A 403 -11.99 -3.98 9.52
CA CYS A 403 -12.62 -3.93 10.84
C CYS A 403 -11.81 -4.90 11.68
N ALA A 404 -10.90 -4.42 12.52
CA ALA A 404 -10.25 -5.29 13.51
C ALA A 404 -11.21 -5.59 14.67
N ARG A 405 -12.43 -6.04 14.36
CA ARG A 405 -13.35 -6.52 15.38
C ARG A 405 -12.79 -7.88 15.77
N ASP A 406 -12.18 -7.93 16.95
CA ASP A 406 -11.57 -9.08 17.63
C ASP A 406 -10.02 -9.15 17.63
N MET A 407 -9.31 -8.01 17.43
CA MET A 407 -7.89 -7.87 17.81
C MET A 407 -7.72 -7.31 19.22
#